data_AF-A0A957EWG4-F1
#
_entry.id   AF-A0A957EWG4-F1
#
_cell.length_a   1.000
_cell.length_b   1.000
_cell.length_c   1.000
_cell.angle_alpha   90.00
_cell.angle_beta   90.00
_cell.angle_gamma   90.00
#
_symmetry.space_group_name_H-M   'P 1'
#
loop_
_entity.id
_entity.type
_entity.pdbx_description
1 polymer ?
#
loop_
_entity_poly.entity_id
_entity_poly.type
_entity_poly.pdbx_seq_one_letter_code
_entity_poly.pdbx_strand_id
1 'polypeptide(L)'
;MGFINTIHAQLSNTTWLFFLALGLWGLYRGIRGQGMDGSYMGAVVIGQILFVVQSILGGLVWFGGLNVGLDRPSIHLLYGAFSLVFIPFIYLAVLRGDTSNRGQWVMAFATLFMFGITLRLITTGI
;
A
#
# COMPACT_ATOMS: atom_id res chain seq x y z
N MET A 1 19.86 13.66 -6.66
CA MET A 1 19.37 12.26 -6.67
C MET A 1 19.46 11.57 -5.30
N GLY A 2 20.54 11.73 -4.51
CA GLY A 2 20.60 11.15 -3.15
C GLY A 2 19.42 11.54 -2.23
N PHE A 3 18.94 12.78 -2.33
CA PHE A 3 17.73 13.22 -1.62
C PHE A 3 16.47 12.42 -1.99
N ILE A 4 16.28 12.11 -3.27
CA ILE A 4 15.12 11.33 -3.76
C ILE A 4 15.19 9.90 -3.24
N ASN A 5 16.37 9.28 -3.25
CA ASN A 5 16.57 7.95 -2.65
C ASN A 5 16.24 7.95 -1.16
N THR A 6 16.67 8.96 -0.41
CA THR A 6 16.34 9.08 1.02
C THR A 6 14.83 9.20 1.23
N ILE A 7 14.14 10.05 0.46
CA ILE A 7 12.67 10.17 0.55
C ILE A 7 12.01 8.85 0.18
N HIS A 8 12.43 8.20 -0.91
CA HIS A 8 11.88 6.91 -1.34
C HIS A 8 12.01 5.84 -0.25
N ALA A 9 13.18 5.73 0.38
CA ALA A 9 13.43 4.80 1.46
C ALA A 9 12.61 5.12 2.72
N GLN A 10 12.54 6.39 3.14
CA GLN A 10 11.77 6.76 4.33
C GLN A 10 10.26 6.63 4.11
N LEU A 11 9.78 6.96 2.92
CA LEU A 11 8.38 6.77 2.55
C LEU A 11 8.02 5.28 2.53
N SER A 12 8.97 4.37 2.26
CA SER A 12 8.73 2.92 2.32
C SER A 12 8.43 2.50 3.75
N ASN A 13 9.19 3.04 4.71
CA ASN A 13 8.95 2.84 6.14
C ASN A 13 7.57 3.36 6.56
N THR A 14 7.23 4.59 6.14
CA THR A 14 5.92 5.16 6.40
C THR A 14 4.79 4.30 5.82
N THR A 15 4.97 3.79 4.60
CA THR A 15 3.92 3.04 3.89
C THR A 15 3.58 1.73 4.60
N TRP A 16 4.58 0.92 4.97
CA TRP A 16 4.29 -0.36 5.64
C TRP A 16 3.69 -0.14 7.03
N LEU A 17 4.20 0.83 7.79
CA LEU A 17 3.66 1.20 9.10
C LEU A 17 2.21 1.69 9.00
N PHE A 18 1.92 2.51 7.99
CA PHE A 18 0.59 3.02 7.73
C PHE A 18 -0.39 1.88 7.42
N PHE A 19 -0.04 0.95 6.53
CA PHE A 19 -0.91 -0.19 6.21
C PHE A 19 -1.07 -1.16 7.38
N LEU A 20 -0.03 -1.35 8.21
CA LEU A 20 -0.15 -2.14 9.43
C LEU A 20 -1.15 -1.46 10.39
N ALA A 21 -0.98 -0.18 10.68
CA ALA A 21 -1.86 0.57 11.57
C ALA A 21 -3.30 0.62 11.03
N LEU A 22 -3.48 0.88 9.73
CA LEU A 22 -4.78 0.91 9.06
C LEU A 22 -5.47 -0.45 9.09
N GLY A 23 -4.73 -1.52 8.82
CA GLY A 23 -5.23 -2.89 8.89
C GLY A 23 -5.68 -3.28 10.29
N LEU A 24 -4.86 -2.99 11.31
CA LEU A 24 -5.21 -3.23 12.71
C LEU A 24 -6.41 -2.39 13.17
N TRP A 25 -6.48 -1.12 12.77
CA TRP A 25 -7.65 -0.29 13.00
C TRP A 25 -8.88 -0.85 12.30
N GLY A 26 -8.71 -1.35 11.07
CA GLY A 26 -9.77 -1.99 10.30
C GLY A 26 -10.32 -3.24 10.97
N LEU A 27 -9.46 -4.10 11.52
CA LEU A 27 -9.84 -5.26 12.32
C LEU A 27 -10.61 -4.84 13.57
N TYR A 28 -10.10 -3.84 14.30
CA TYR A 28 -10.77 -3.31 15.48
C TYR A 28 -12.19 -2.83 15.17
N ARG A 29 -12.39 -2.06 14.09
CA ARG A 29 -13.72 -1.63 13.62
C ARG A 29 -14.59 -2.82 13.23
N GLY A 30 -14.01 -3.81 12.55
CA GLY A 30 -14.65 -5.08 12.20
C GLY A 30 -15.22 -5.82 13.41
N ILE A 31 -14.41 -6.00 14.46
CA ILE A 31 -14.80 -6.62 15.74
C ILE A 31 -15.93 -5.84 16.43
N ARG A 32 -15.95 -4.52 16.29
CA ARG A 32 -16.99 -3.64 16.85
C ARG A 32 -18.28 -3.62 16.02
N GLY A 33 -18.38 -4.41 14.94
CA GLY A 33 -19.55 -4.44 14.07
C GLY A 33 -19.71 -3.20 13.19
N GLN A 34 -18.67 -2.37 13.06
CA GLN A 34 -18.72 -1.11 12.31
C GLN A 34 -18.49 -1.36 10.82
N GLY A 35 -19.17 -0.58 9.97
CA GLY A 35 -18.94 -0.55 8.52
C GLY A 35 -17.86 0.45 8.11
N MET A 36 -17.49 0.50 6.83
CA MET A 36 -16.53 1.45 6.27
C MET A 36 -17.14 2.86 6.23
N ASP A 37 -16.77 3.72 7.20
CA ASP A 37 -17.18 5.11 7.20
C ASP A 37 -16.21 5.99 6.40
N GLY A 38 -16.53 7.28 6.27
CA GLY A 38 -15.70 8.23 5.54
C GLY A 38 -14.30 8.40 6.12
N SER A 39 -14.11 8.23 7.43
CA SER A 39 -12.79 8.35 8.07
C SER A 39 -11.90 7.18 7.70
N TYR A 40 -12.42 5.96 7.79
CA TYR A 40 -11.69 4.76 7.41
C TYR A 40 -11.40 4.75 5.90
N MET A 41 -12.38 5.11 5.07
CA MET A 41 -12.18 5.19 3.62
C MET A 41 -11.19 6.28 3.21
N GLY A 42 -11.21 7.43 3.88
CA GLY A 42 -10.19 8.46 3.70
C GLY A 42 -8.78 7.94 3.97
N ALA A 43 -8.61 7.17 5.06
CA ALA A 43 -7.32 6.55 5.37
C ALA A 43 -6.90 5.49 4.33
N VAL A 44 -7.84 4.68 3.82
CA VAL A 44 -7.57 3.74 2.71
C VAL A 44 -7.08 4.48 1.46
N VAL A 45 -7.73 5.60 1.10
CA VAL A 45 -7.32 6.44 -0.04
C VAL A 45 -5.94 7.05 0.19
N ILE A 46 -5.63 7.53 1.40
CA ILE A 46 -4.29 8.01 1.75
C ILE A 46 -3.27 6.89 1.54
N GLY A 47 -3.55 5.67 2.00
CA GLY A 47 -2.69 4.51 1.77
C GLY A 47 -2.43 4.26 0.28
N GLN A 48 -3.46 4.39 -0.57
CA GLN A 48 -3.30 4.27 -2.02
C GLN A 48 -2.43 5.39 -2.60
N ILE A 49 -2.60 6.63 -2.13
CA ILE A 49 -1.78 7.78 -2.54
C ILE A 49 -0.31 7.54 -2.19
N LEU A 50 0.00 6.93 -1.04
CA LEU A 50 1.38 6.57 -0.68
C LEU A 50 2.02 5.66 -1.74
N PHE A 51 1.29 4.67 -2.28
CA PHE A 51 1.81 3.82 -3.37
C PHE A 51 1.98 4.55 -4.70
N VAL A 52 1.07 5.49 -5.02
CA VAL A 52 1.21 6.33 -6.22
C VAL A 52 2.47 7.18 -6.11
N VAL A 53 2.66 7.87 -4.98
CA VAL A 53 3.87 8.67 -4.73
C VAL A 53 5.10 7.77 -4.74
N GLN A 54 5.04 6.58 -4.15
CA GLN A 54 6.17 5.66 -4.18
C GLN A 54 6.54 5.18 -5.58
N SER A 55 5.56 4.93 -6.44
CA SER A 55 5.80 4.50 -7.81
C SER A 55 6.42 5.62 -8.63
N ILE A 56 6.01 6.88 -8.40
CA ILE A 56 6.63 8.06 -9.02
C ILE A 56 8.08 8.19 -8.56
N LEU A 57 8.35 8.15 -7.25
CA LEU A 57 9.70 8.25 -6.71
C LEU A 57 10.59 7.10 -7.20
N GLY A 58 10.11 5.86 -7.15
CA GLY A 58 10.82 4.69 -7.67
C GLY A 58 11.13 4.81 -9.16
N GLY A 59 10.20 5.31 -9.96
CA GLY A 59 10.43 5.62 -11.38
C GLY A 59 11.51 6.68 -11.58
N LEU A 60 11.52 7.76 -10.80
CA LEU A 60 12.55 8.81 -10.87
C LEU A 60 13.94 8.27 -10.47
N VAL A 61 14.02 7.39 -9.46
CA VAL A 61 15.25 6.69 -9.10
C VAL A 61 15.72 5.80 -10.24
N TRP A 62 14.78 5.05 -10.85
CA TRP A 62 15.08 4.11 -11.93
C TRP A 62 15.60 4.80 -13.19
N PHE A 63 14.88 5.80 -13.70
CA PHE A 63 15.33 6.53 -14.90
C PHE A 63 16.50 7.46 -14.64
N GLY A 64 16.76 7.81 -13.38
CA GLY A 64 17.91 8.63 -12.95
C GLY A 64 19.27 7.92 -12.99
N GLY A 65 19.34 6.67 -13.44
CA GLY A 65 20.59 5.92 -13.57
C GLY A 65 21.10 5.30 -12.26
N LEU A 66 20.31 5.32 -11.19
CA LEU A 66 20.61 4.71 -9.89
C LEU A 66 20.12 3.25 -9.79
N ASN A 67 19.94 2.59 -10.94
CA ASN A 67 19.53 1.19 -11.07
C ASN A 67 20.51 0.16 -10.47
N VAL A 68 21.63 0.64 -9.93
CA VAL A 68 22.69 -0.19 -9.37
C VAL A 68 22.30 -0.59 -7.95
N GLY A 69 21.41 -1.58 -7.80
CA GLY A 69 21.22 -2.24 -6.50
C GLY A 69 19.89 -2.95 -6.24
N LEU A 70 18.93 -3.04 -7.17
CA LEU A 70 17.75 -3.87 -6.93
C LEU A 70 18.15 -5.35 -6.84
N ASP A 71 17.88 -5.99 -5.70
CA ASP A 71 18.15 -7.42 -5.49
C ASP A 71 17.34 -8.30 -6.45
N ARG A 72 16.06 -7.96 -6.69
CA ARG A 72 15.14 -8.73 -7.54
C ARG A 72 14.23 -7.82 -8.38
N PRO A 73 14.74 -7.22 -9.47
CA PRO A 73 14.06 -6.15 -10.21
C PRO A 73 12.66 -6.53 -10.72
N SER A 74 12.51 -7.71 -11.31
CA SER A 74 11.21 -8.17 -11.85
C SER A 74 10.15 -8.35 -10.76
N ILE A 75 10.56 -8.86 -9.60
CA ILE A 75 9.68 -9.09 -8.46
C ILE A 75 9.31 -7.76 -7.78
N HIS A 76 10.26 -6.84 -7.68
CA HIS A 76 10.02 -5.50 -7.16
C HIS A 76 8.98 -4.75 -8.00
N LEU A 77 9.15 -4.75 -9.33
CA LEU A 77 8.19 -4.14 -10.26
C LEU A 77 6.83 -4.81 -10.21
N LEU A 78 6.78 -6.15 -10.10
CA LEU A 78 5.52 -6.89 -9.95
C LEU A 78 4.75 -6.44 -8.71
N TYR A 79 5.40 -6.40 -7.55
CA TYR A 79 4.73 -5.96 -6.32
C TYR A 79 4.39 -4.47 -6.35
N GLY A 80 5.19 -3.63 -6.99
CA GLY A 80 4.91 -2.20 -7.17
C GLY A 80 3.64 -1.98 -7.99
N ALA A 81 3.57 -2.60 -9.17
CA ALA A 81 2.39 -2.54 -10.03
C ALA A 81 1.14 -3.13 -9.34
N PHE A 82 1.30 -4.26 -8.67
CA PHE A 82 0.22 -4.88 -7.90
C PHE A 82 -0.31 -3.94 -6.81
N SER A 83 0.57 -3.24 -6.09
CA SER A 83 0.18 -2.31 -5.02
C SER A 83 -0.62 -1.11 -5.51
N LEU A 84 -0.45 -0.71 -6.77
CA LEU A 84 -1.23 0.37 -7.38
C LEU A 84 -2.67 -0.05 -7.68
N VAL A 85 -2.89 -1.33 -8.03
CA VAL A 85 -4.18 -1.80 -8.53
C VAL A 85 -5.01 -2.55 -7.50
N PHE A 86 -4.38 -3.14 -6.48
CA PHE A 86 -5.04 -4.08 -5.58
C PHE A 86 -6.17 -3.45 -4.76
N ILE A 87 -5.93 -2.34 -4.05
CA ILE A 87 -6.98 -1.70 -3.24
C ILE A 87 -8.13 -1.17 -4.11
N PRO A 88 -7.89 -0.48 -5.25
CA PRO A 88 -8.94 -0.13 -6.19
C PRO A 88 -9.72 -1.33 -6.70
N PHE A 89 -9.05 -2.44 -7.00
CA PHE A 89 -9.68 -3.69 -7.41
C PHE A 89 -10.58 -4.27 -6.31
N ILE A 90 -10.10 -4.32 -5.06
CA ILE A 90 -10.90 -4.78 -3.92
C ILE A 90 -12.15 -3.93 -3.76
N TYR A 91 -12.03 -2.60 -3.84
CA TYR A 91 -13.18 -1.72 -3.68
C TYR A 91 -14.18 -1.82 -4.85
N LEU A 92 -13.69 -1.74 -6.09
CA LEU A 92 -14.53 -1.65 -7.29
C LEU A 92 -15.10 -3.01 -7.73
N ALA A 93 -14.29 -4.07 -7.71
CA ALA A 93 -14.66 -5.36 -8.27
C ALA A 93 -15.19 -6.34 -7.22
N VAL A 94 -14.56 -6.38 -6.03
CA VAL A 94 -14.92 -7.33 -4.96
C VAL A 94 -16.04 -6.78 -4.09
N LEU A 95 -15.86 -5.59 -3.53
CA LEU A 95 -16.84 -4.97 -2.63
C LEU A 95 -18.00 -4.32 -3.38
N ARG A 96 -17.75 -3.76 -4.56
CA ARG A 96 -18.74 -3.04 -5.37
C ARG A 96 -19.47 -1.96 -4.56
N GLY A 97 -18.73 -1.28 -3.68
CA GLY A 97 -19.27 -0.26 -2.78
C GLY A 97 -19.94 -0.78 -1.50
N ASP A 98 -19.84 -2.07 -1.16
CA ASP A 98 -20.29 -2.58 0.14
C ASP A 98 -19.48 -1.95 1.29
N THR A 99 -20.14 -1.07 2.04
CA THR A 99 -19.58 -0.41 3.22
C THR A 99 -20.09 -1.00 4.54
N SER A 100 -20.78 -2.14 4.50
CA SER A 100 -21.23 -2.85 5.71
C SER A 100 -20.05 -3.39 6.53
N ASN A 101 -20.33 -4.01 7.68
CA ASN A 101 -19.31 -4.69 8.47
C ASN A 101 -18.62 -5.83 7.69
N ARG A 102 -19.33 -6.48 6.75
CA ARG A 102 -18.71 -7.46 5.85
C ARG A 102 -17.65 -6.81 4.98
N GLY A 103 -17.97 -5.67 4.37
CA GLY A 103 -17.02 -4.87 3.60
C GLY A 103 -15.82 -4.41 4.45
N GLN A 104 -16.08 -4.03 5.69
CA GLN A 104 -15.04 -3.66 6.66
C GLN A 104 -14.03 -4.80 6.89
N TRP A 105 -14.49 -6.04 7.09
CA TRP A 105 -13.60 -7.19 7.25
C TRP A 105 -12.75 -7.44 6.01
N VAL A 106 -13.37 -7.42 4.82
CA VAL A 106 -12.66 -7.60 3.55
C VAL A 106 -11.59 -6.51 3.39
N MET A 107 -11.92 -5.25 3.63
CA MET A 107 -10.97 -4.15 3.49
C MET A 107 -9.87 -4.21 4.56
N ALA A 108 -10.18 -4.62 5.80
CA ALA A 108 -9.17 -4.78 6.85
C ALA A 108 -8.13 -5.86 6.51
N PHE A 109 -8.56 -7.01 5.99
CA PHE A 109 -7.62 -8.03 5.53
C PHE A 109 -6.89 -7.61 4.26
N ALA A 110 -7.53 -6.87 3.35
CA ALA A 110 -6.87 -6.32 2.17
C ALA A 110 -5.74 -5.34 2.55
N THR A 111 -5.97 -4.44 3.52
CA THR A 111 -4.95 -3.49 3.97
C THR A 111 -3.84 -4.17 4.77
N LEU A 112 -4.13 -5.19 5.59
CA LEU A 112 -3.08 -6.02 6.22
C LEU A 112 -2.26 -6.81 5.20
N PHE A 113 -2.90 -7.31 4.14
CA PHE A 113 -2.19 -7.95 3.05
C PHE A 113 -1.25 -6.96 2.35
N MET A 114 -1.71 -5.72 2.13
CA MET A 114 -0.86 -4.65 1.57
C MET A 114 0.32 -4.28 2.47
N PHE A 115 0.20 -4.39 3.79
CA PHE A 115 1.36 -4.30 4.70
C PHE A 115 2.42 -5.36 4.34
N GLY A 116 2.02 -6.62 4.18
CA GLY A 116 2.92 -7.70 3.78
C GLY A 116 3.54 -7.48 2.39
N ILE A 117 2.75 -7.02 1.42
CA ILE A 117 3.25 -6.64 0.09
C ILE A 117 4.28 -5.51 0.17
N THR A 118 4.07 -4.52 1.03
CA THR A 118 5.02 -3.41 1.22
C THR A 118 6.36 -3.93 1.77
N LEU A 119 6.33 -4.85 2.74
CA LEU A 119 7.56 -5.49 3.23
C LEU A 119 8.27 -6.26 2.11
N ARG A 120 7.53 -6.98 1.26
CA ARG A 120 8.10 -7.66 0.09
C ARG A 120 8.72 -6.69 -0.90
N LEU A 121 8.06 -5.56 -1.19
CA LEU A 121 8.58 -4.46 -2.01
C LEU A 121 9.93 -3.96 -1.51
N ILE A 122 10.07 -3.75 -0.19
CA ILE A 122 11.33 -3.34 0.44
C ILE A 122 12.40 -4.43 0.26
N THR A 123 12.10 -5.69 0.63
CA THR A 123 13.10 -6.79 0.57
C THR A 123 13.50 -7.24 -0.84
N THR A 124 12.75 -6.82 -1.86
CA THR A 124 13.10 -7.07 -3.27
C THR A 124 13.66 -5.81 -3.95
N GLY A 125 13.62 -4.69 -3.21
CA GLY A 125 14.17 -3.39 -3.55
C GLY A 125 15.63 -3.23 -3.13
N ILE A 126 16.01 -1.98 -2.86
CA ILE A 126 17.27 -1.56 -2.22
C ILE A 126 16.94 -0.85 -0.92
#